data_AF-A0A1Y3MSD8-F1
#
_entry.id   AF-A0A1Y3MSD8-F1
#
_cell.length_a   1.000
_cell.length_b   1.000
_cell.length_c   1.000
_cell.angle_alpha   90.00
_cell.angle_beta   90.00
_cell.angle_gamma   90.00
#
_symmetry.space_group_name_H-M   'P 1'
#
loop_
_entity.id
_entity.type
_entity.pdbx_description
1 polymer ?
#
loop_
_entity_poly.entity_id
_entity_poly.type
_entity_poly.pdbx_seq_one_letter_code
_entity_poly.pdbx_strand_id
1 'polypeptide(L)'
;DSEIETIRKNGGDIIISFGGSGGRELATVIEDEDELYNAYKSVIDYYKLSWIDLDIEGDVLKLNENANINRNKVMLRLKNEYPNLILAYCLGAEHTTGISNAGIKVLKHAKKIGLQVDVVNVMAMDFSRKETPDGDTKMGQYAIDTAKVAYEQVNEIGFKNTKIGITPMIGKNDHIQQIFTLNNAMEVLEFSQNNEWVRLLSFWALNRDNGDGGDTDETSNKYSSIEQEEFAFTNIFKNF
;
A
#
# COMPACT_ATOMS: atom_id res chain seq x y z
N ASP A 1 4.13 17.63 -15.90
CA ASP A 1 5.36 17.15 -15.23
C ASP A 1 6.08 16.26 -16.23
N SER A 2 7.33 16.56 -16.57
CA SER A 2 8.02 15.93 -17.69
C SER A 2 8.32 14.44 -17.47
N GLU A 3 8.49 14.01 -16.23
CA GLU A 3 8.77 12.60 -15.91
C GLU A 3 7.49 11.77 -16.10
N ILE A 4 6.37 12.26 -15.58
CA ILE A 4 5.05 11.61 -15.73
C ILE A 4 4.60 11.61 -17.20
N GLU A 5 4.85 12.69 -17.94
CA GLU A 5 4.61 12.73 -19.38
C GLU A 5 5.46 11.71 -20.14
N THR A 6 6.69 11.47 -19.70
CA THR A 6 7.57 10.45 -20.29
C THR A 6 7.04 9.05 -20.02
N ILE A 7 6.59 8.76 -18.79
CA ILE A 7 5.94 7.47 -18.46
C ILE A 7 4.74 7.23 -19.37
N ARG A 8 3.85 8.23 -19.51
CA ARG A 8 2.65 8.13 -20.35
C ARG A 8 2.94 7.98 -21.83
N LYS A 9 3.97 8.66 -22.35
CA LYS A 9 4.43 8.48 -23.73
C LYS A 9 4.93 7.06 -24.01
N ASN A 10 5.38 6.34 -22.99
CA ASN A 10 5.82 4.95 -23.07
C ASN A 10 4.70 3.95 -22.72
N GLY A 11 3.44 4.39 -22.61
CA GLY A 11 2.28 3.53 -22.40
C GLY A 11 1.98 3.17 -20.95
N GLY A 12 2.71 3.74 -19.98
CA GLY A 12 2.40 3.62 -18.55
C GLY A 12 1.47 4.71 -18.04
N ASP A 13 1.14 4.65 -16.76
CA ASP A 13 0.50 5.74 -16.00
C ASP A 13 1.00 5.68 -14.55
N ILE A 14 0.55 6.60 -13.71
CA ILE A 14 0.99 6.72 -12.31
C ILE A 14 -0.17 6.61 -11.33
N ILE A 15 0.17 6.17 -10.11
CA ILE A 15 -0.65 6.30 -8.91
C ILE A 15 0.06 7.29 -8.00
N ILE A 16 -0.65 8.31 -7.51
CA ILE A 16 -0.11 9.17 -6.44
C ILE A 16 -0.57 8.61 -5.11
N SER A 17 0.40 8.32 -4.24
CA SER A 17 0.15 7.94 -2.85
C SER A 17 0.26 9.17 -1.94
N PHE A 18 -0.70 9.32 -1.03
CA PHE A 18 -0.76 10.38 -0.04
C PHE A 18 -0.50 9.83 1.36
N GLY A 19 0.54 10.36 2.02
CA GLY A 19 0.92 9.97 3.38
C GLY A 19 2.28 9.30 3.42
N GLY A 20 2.32 8.06 3.88
CA GLY A 20 3.54 7.31 4.19
C GLY A 20 4.13 7.67 5.56
N SER A 21 5.00 6.80 6.09
CA SER A 21 5.56 6.87 7.44
C SER A 21 6.25 8.20 7.76
N GLY A 22 6.98 8.77 6.80
CA GLY A 22 7.64 10.08 6.92
C GLY A 22 6.79 11.28 6.49
N GLY A 23 5.58 11.05 5.99
CA GLY A 23 4.72 12.08 5.39
C GLY A 23 3.73 12.69 6.37
N ARG A 24 3.20 13.86 5.99
CA ARG A 24 2.01 14.44 6.61
C ARG A 24 0.86 14.32 5.63
N GLU A 25 0.04 13.28 5.79
CA GLU A 25 -1.13 13.10 4.93
C GLU A 25 -2.09 14.28 5.06
N LEU A 26 -2.71 14.70 3.94
CA LEU A 26 -3.47 15.95 3.84
C LEU A 26 -4.59 16.07 4.89
N ALA A 27 -5.35 15.01 5.14
CA ALA A 27 -6.44 15.04 6.12
C ALA A 27 -5.94 15.13 7.57
N THR A 28 -4.66 14.84 7.84
CA THR A 28 -4.07 15.02 9.17
C THR A 28 -3.73 16.47 9.49
N VAL A 29 -3.65 17.33 8.46
CA VAL A 29 -3.18 18.72 8.60
C VAL A 29 -4.19 19.77 8.10
N ILE A 30 -5.18 19.38 7.29
CA ILE A 30 -6.26 20.26 6.81
C ILE A 30 -7.56 19.81 7.46
N GLU A 31 -8.09 20.62 8.38
CA GLU A 31 -9.31 20.32 9.13
C GLU A 31 -10.59 20.67 8.37
N ASP A 32 -10.55 21.75 7.59
CA ASP A 32 -11.69 22.20 6.78
C ASP A 32 -11.95 21.24 5.62
N GLU A 33 -13.20 20.76 5.51
CA GLU A 33 -13.56 19.72 4.53
C GLU A 33 -13.45 20.22 3.09
N ASP A 34 -13.76 21.50 2.84
CA ASP A 34 -13.72 22.08 1.50
C ASP A 34 -12.26 22.35 1.07
N GLU A 35 -11.43 22.86 1.98
CA GLU A 35 -9.99 22.99 1.74
C GLU A 35 -9.34 21.62 1.49
N LEU A 36 -9.69 20.59 2.28
CA LEU A 36 -9.16 19.24 2.11
C LEU A 36 -9.58 18.64 0.76
N TYR A 37 -10.85 18.80 0.38
CA TYR A 37 -11.35 18.41 -0.93
C TYR A 37 -10.60 19.11 -2.07
N ASN A 38 -10.43 20.42 -1.99
CA ASN A 38 -9.71 21.19 -3.00
C ASN A 38 -8.24 20.78 -3.10
N ALA A 39 -7.59 20.46 -1.96
CA ALA A 39 -6.20 19.99 -1.94
C ALA A 39 -6.04 18.67 -2.70
N TYR A 40 -6.86 17.66 -2.38
CA TYR A 40 -6.87 16.39 -3.11
C TYR A 40 -7.20 16.57 -4.59
N LYS A 41 -8.26 17.32 -4.88
CA LYS A 41 -8.71 17.62 -6.25
C LYS A 41 -7.61 18.26 -7.08
N SER A 42 -6.85 19.20 -6.50
CA SER A 42 -5.78 19.89 -7.22
C SER A 42 -4.70 18.93 -7.74
N VAL A 43 -4.35 17.91 -6.95
CA VAL A 43 -3.37 16.88 -7.34
C VAL A 43 -3.96 15.95 -8.40
N ILE A 44 -5.21 15.51 -8.22
CA ILE A 44 -5.93 14.68 -9.19
C ILE A 44 -6.02 15.38 -10.55
N ASP A 45 -6.43 16.65 -10.58
CA ASP A 45 -6.58 17.42 -11.82
C ASP A 45 -5.24 17.73 -12.48
N TYR A 46 -4.25 18.17 -11.69
CA TYR A 46 -2.94 18.56 -12.20
C TYR A 46 -2.24 17.39 -12.88
N TYR A 47 -2.25 16.21 -12.25
CA TYR A 47 -1.66 15.01 -12.80
C TYR A 47 -2.62 14.18 -13.65
N LYS A 48 -3.90 14.56 -13.76
CA LYS A 48 -4.93 13.81 -14.49
C LYS A 48 -5.00 12.35 -14.02
N LEU A 49 -5.11 12.16 -12.72
CA LEU A 49 -5.04 10.83 -12.10
C LEU A 49 -6.31 10.03 -12.35
N SER A 50 -6.12 8.76 -12.68
CA SER A 50 -7.18 7.74 -12.73
C SER A 50 -7.20 6.87 -11.47
N TRP A 51 -6.13 6.92 -10.66
CA TRP A 51 -5.95 6.12 -9.46
C TRP A 51 -5.18 6.93 -8.41
N ILE A 52 -5.70 6.96 -7.18
CA ILE A 52 -5.01 7.47 -5.99
C ILE A 52 -4.86 6.40 -4.91
N ASP A 53 -3.81 6.52 -4.12
CA ASP A 53 -3.54 5.66 -2.97
C ASP A 53 -3.45 6.50 -1.69
N LEU A 54 -4.10 6.04 -0.62
CA LEU A 54 -4.08 6.68 0.69
C LEU A 54 -3.26 5.81 1.63
N ASP A 55 -1.98 6.13 1.75
CA ASP A 55 -1.03 5.43 2.60
C ASP A 55 -1.05 6.02 4.00
N ILE A 56 -1.92 5.47 4.84
CA ILE A 56 -2.21 6.00 6.17
C ILE A 56 -1.53 5.14 7.22
N GLU A 57 -0.38 5.60 7.65
CA GLU A 57 0.50 4.88 8.55
C GLU A 57 0.50 5.39 9.99
N GLY A 58 1.08 4.60 10.90
CA GLY A 58 1.44 5.03 12.23
C GLY A 58 0.27 5.41 13.15
N ASP A 59 0.59 6.19 14.18
CA ASP A 59 -0.36 6.52 15.24
C ASP A 59 -1.45 7.49 14.78
N VAL A 60 -1.26 8.22 13.69
CA VAL A 60 -2.31 9.14 13.20
C VAL A 60 -3.57 8.40 12.77
N LEU A 61 -3.43 7.18 12.22
CA LEU A 61 -4.57 6.31 11.91
C LEU A 61 -5.37 5.95 13.17
N LYS A 62 -4.70 5.80 14.33
CA LYS A 62 -5.32 5.43 15.61
C LYS A 62 -5.85 6.64 16.39
N LEU A 63 -5.10 7.74 16.39
CA LEU A 63 -5.29 8.86 17.30
C LEU A 63 -6.12 10.00 16.70
N ASN A 64 -6.22 10.11 15.37
CA ASN A 64 -6.92 11.20 14.71
C ASN A 64 -8.19 10.72 13.97
N GLU A 65 -9.23 10.40 14.75
CA GLU A 65 -10.51 9.93 14.22
C GLU A 65 -11.19 10.98 13.32
N ASN A 66 -11.07 12.27 13.64
CA ASN A 66 -11.64 13.35 12.83
C ASN A 66 -11.01 13.40 11.43
N ALA A 67 -9.68 13.29 11.32
CA ALA A 67 -9.00 13.19 10.03
C ALA A 67 -9.51 12.00 9.21
N ASN A 68 -9.69 10.84 9.84
CA ASN A 68 -10.21 9.65 9.17
C ASN A 68 -11.65 9.83 8.65
N ILE A 69 -12.52 10.46 9.45
CA ILE A 69 -13.90 10.76 9.06
C ILE A 69 -13.91 11.76 7.90
N ASN A 70 -13.16 12.85 8.01
CA ASN A 70 -13.09 13.89 6.99
C ASN A 70 -12.52 13.36 5.68
N ARG A 71 -11.44 12.55 5.74
CA ARG A 71 -10.88 11.88 4.57
C ARG A 71 -11.94 11.07 3.82
N ASN A 72 -12.69 10.23 4.51
CA ASN A 72 -13.76 9.43 3.88
C ASN A 72 -14.86 10.31 3.26
N LYS A 73 -15.28 11.40 3.93
CA LYS A 73 -16.29 12.31 3.37
C LYS A 73 -15.78 13.00 2.09
N VAL A 74 -14.54 13.49 2.11
CA VAL A 74 -13.90 14.11 0.96
C VAL A 74 -13.71 13.11 -0.18
N MET A 75 -13.28 11.88 0.11
CA MET A 75 -13.17 10.82 -0.90
C MET A 75 -14.51 10.46 -1.52
N LEU A 76 -15.60 10.48 -0.75
CA LEU A 76 -16.95 10.29 -1.31
C LEU A 76 -17.32 11.42 -2.27
N ARG A 77 -17.03 12.67 -1.92
CA ARG A 77 -17.25 13.82 -2.81
C ARG A 77 -16.43 13.68 -4.10
N LEU A 78 -15.15 13.31 -3.99
CA LEU A 78 -14.27 13.09 -5.15
C LEU A 78 -14.74 11.93 -6.02
N LYS A 79 -15.16 10.79 -5.45
CA LYS A 79 -15.73 9.67 -6.23
C LYS A 79 -17.02 10.04 -6.96
N ASN A 80 -17.82 10.97 -6.42
CA ASN A 80 -19.02 11.46 -7.10
C ASN A 80 -18.68 12.34 -8.32
N GLU A 81 -17.61 13.14 -8.23
CA GLU A 81 -17.14 13.97 -9.35
C GLU A 81 -16.34 13.17 -10.38
N TYR A 82 -15.51 12.23 -9.91
CA TYR A 82 -14.66 11.36 -10.70
C TYR A 82 -15.11 9.89 -10.51
N PRO A 83 -16.23 9.46 -11.12
CA PRO A 83 -16.80 8.13 -10.88
C PRO A 83 -15.87 6.97 -11.26
N ASN A 84 -14.91 7.22 -12.16
CA ASN A 84 -13.91 6.24 -12.60
C ASN A 84 -12.60 6.29 -11.80
N LEU A 85 -12.46 7.21 -10.84
CA LEU A 85 -11.27 7.28 -9.98
C LEU A 85 -11.19 6.01 -9.14
N ILE A 86 -10.07 5.30 -9.24
CA ILE A 86 -9.75 4.15 -8.41
C ILE A 86 -9.18 4.66 -7.09
N LEU A 87 -9.85 4.32 -5.99
CA LEU A 87 -9.44 4.67 -4.64
C LEU A 87 -8.80 3.46 -3.94
N ALA A 88 -7.51 3.56 -3.65
CA ALA A 88 -6.80 2.61 -2.81
C ALA A 88 -6.58 3.15 -1.38
N TYR A 89 -6.65 2.24 -0.41
CA TYR A 89 -6.13 2.47 0.94
C TYR A 89 -4.94 1.55 1.17
N CYS A 90 -3.74 2.11 1.37
CA CYS A 90 -2.55 1.40 1.79
C CYS A 90 -2.48 1.42 3.32
N LEU A 91 -2.50 0.23 3.94
CA LEU A 91 -2.69 0.07 5.38
C LEU A 91 -1.73 -0.97 5.96
N GLY A 92 -1.24 -0.67 7.17
CA GLY A 92 -0.46 -1.61 7.97
C GLY A 92 -1.27 -2.84 8.36
N ALA A 93 -0.67 -4.01 8.18
CA ALA A 93 -1.31 -5.29 8.43
C ALA A 93 -0.32 -6.33 8.96
N GLU A 94 -0.83 -7.27 9.74
CA GLU A 94 -0.08 -8.43 10.26
C GLU A 94 -0.55 -9.70 9.55
N HIS A 95 0.30 -10.70 9.39
CA HIS A 95 -0.08 -11.94 8.68
C HIS A 95 -1.10 -12.80 9.43
N THR A 96 -1.18 -12.69 10.76
CA THR A 96 -2.16 -13.45 11.57
C THR A 96 -3.47 -12.70 11.82
N THR A 97 -3.41 -11.36 11.93
CA THR A 97 -4.58 -10.54 12.27
C THR A 97 -5.05 -9.61 11.15
N GLY A 98 -4.34 -9.55 10.03
CA GLY A 98 -4.66 -8.69 8.90
C GLY A 98 -4.55 -7.21 9.24
N ILE A 99 -5.43 -6.42 8.63
CA ILE A 99 -5.48 -4.96 8.76
C ILE A 99 -5.71 -4.59 10.22
N SER A 100 -4.97 -3.58 10.71
CA SER A 100 -5.13 -3.09 12.07
C SER A 100 -6.56 -2.65 12.40
N ASN A 101 -6.95 -2.73 13.68
CA ASN A 101 -8.27 -2.28 14.14
C ASN A 101 -8.60 -0.82 13.73
N ALA A 102 -7.59 0.05 13.67
CA ALA A 102 -7.77 1.43 13.25
C ALA A 102 -8.08 1.52 11.74
N GLY A 103 -7.34 0.78 10.90
CA GLY A 103 -7.63 0.66 9.47
C GLY A 103 -9.03 0.08 9.21
N ILE A 104 -9.41 -0.96 9.95
CA ILE A 104 -10.77 -1.54 9.89
C ILE A 104 -11.85 -0.50 10.25
N LYS A 105 -11.61 0.37 11.23
CA LYS A 105 -12.56 1.46 11.55
C LYS A 105 -12.71 2.45 10.40
N VAL A 106 -11.61 2.82 9.72
CA VAL A 106 -11.66 3.68 8.53
C VAL A 106 -12.50 3.03 7.43
N LEU A 107 -12.26 1.76 7.13
CA LEU A 107 -13.01 1.02 6.10
C LEU A 107 -14.49 0.85 6.48
N LYS A 108 -14.80 0.56 7.74
CA LYS A 108 -16.21 0.50 8.22
C LYS A 108 -16.91 1.85 8.10
N HIS A 109 -16.23 2.95 8.41
CA HIS A 109 -16.78 4.29 8.21
C HIS A 109 -17.02 4.57 6.72
N ALA A 110 -16.09 4.23 5.84
CA ALA A 110 -16.24 4.37 4.39
C ALA A 110 -17.49 3.61 3.90
N LYS A 111 -17.63 2.34 4.29
CA LYS A 111 -18.80 1.52 3.96
C LYS A 111 -20.10 2.15 4.47
N LYS A 112 -20.10 2.63 5.71
CA LYS A 112 -21.28 3.24 6.36
C LYS A 112 -21.79 4.47 5.60
N ILE A 113 -20.89 5.30 5.06
CA ILE A 113 -21.27 6.51 4.32
C ILE A 113 -21.50 6.26 2.81
N GLY A 114 -21.37 5.02 2.35
CA GLY A 114 -21.52 4.67 0.93
C GLY A 114 -20.30 4.95 0.06
N LEU A 115 -19.13 5.23 0.64
CA LEU A 115 -17.88 5.33 -0.12
C LEU A 115 -17.45 3.93 -0.58
N GLN A 116 -17.32 3.76 -1.90
CA GLN A 116 -16.68 2.59 -2.49
C GLN A 116 -15.15 2.73 -2.40
N VAL A 117 -14.50 1.75 -1.77
CA VAL A 117 -13.05 1.57 -1.81
C VAL A 117 -12.74 0.54 -2.89
N ASP A 118 -11.90 0.86 -3.86
CA ASP A 118 -11.65 -0.04 -5.00
C ASP A 118 -10.56 -1.06 -4.68
N VAL A 119 -9.52 -0.63 -3.94
CA VAL A 119 -8.40 -1.49 -3.52
C VAL A 119 -8.06 -1.27 -2.05
N VAL A 120 -7.83 -2.35 -1.31
CA VAL A 120 -7.16 -2.29 -0.01
C VAL A 120 -5.78 -2.92 -0.19
N ASN A 121 -4.76 -2.08 -0.21
CA ASN A 121 -3.37 -2.47 -0.35
C ASN A 121 -2.79 -2.74 1.04
N VAL A 122 -2.30 -3.95 1.29
CA VAL A 122 -1.68 -4.28 2.57
C VAL A 122 -0.17 -4.10 2.49
N MET A 123 0.36 -3.34 3.45
CA MET A 123 1.79 -3.33 3.72
C MET A 123 2.15 -4.64 4.40
N ALA A 124 2.64 -5.58 3.59
CA ALA A 124 3.03 -6.93 3.98
C ALA A 124 4.51 -6.96 4.38
N MET A 125 4.84 -6.14 5.37
CA MET A 125 6.20 -5.80 5.77
C MET A 125 6.25 -5.46 7.25
N ASP A 126 7.46 -5.51 7.84
CA ASP A 126 7.77 -5.06 9.21
C ASP A 126 6.83 -5.64 10.27
N PHE A 127 6.52 -6.93 10.12
CA PHE A 127 5.66 -7.66 11.02
C PHE A 127 6.19 -7.58 12.45
N SER A 128 5.33 -7.47 13.46
CA SER A 128 5.83 -7.37 14.83
C SER A 128 6.60 -8.64 15.26
N ARG A 129 7.57 -8.50 16.18
CA ARG A 129 8.36 -9.64 16.71
C ARG A 129 7.50 -10.75 17.34
N LYS A 130 6.30 -10.39 17.81
CA LYS A 130 5.33 -11.36 18.34
C LYS A 130 4.85 -12.31 17.24
N GLU A 131 4.69 -11.78 16.04
CA GLU A 131 4.20 -12.50 14.88
C GLU A 131 5.37 -13.16 14.11
N THR A 132 6.59 -12.63 14.23
CA THR A 132 7.81 -13.16 13.59
C THR A 132 8.91 -13.42 14.64
N PRO A 133 8.96 -14.62 15.25
CA PRO A 133 10.06 -15.00 16.12
C PRO A 133 11.40 -14.93 15.38
N ASP A 134 12.48 -14.62 16.11
CA ASP A 134 13.82 -14.48 15.53
C ASP A 134 14.22 -15.70 14.68
N GLY A 135 14.73 -15.44 13.47
CA GLY A 135 15.17 -16.46 12.51
C GLY A 135 14.09 -16.94 11.54
N ASP A 136 12.87 -16.40 11.60
CA ASP A 136 11.82 -16.76 10.64
C ASP A 136 11.97 -16.03 9.29
N THR A 137 12.13 -16.81 8.23
CA THR A 137 12.43 -16.35 6.86
C THR A 137 11.25 -16.48 5.91
N LYS A 138 10.04 -16.72 6.43
CA LYS A 138 8.83 -16.99 5.63
C LYS A 138 8.13 -15.72 5.12
N MET A 139 8.88 -14.67 4.78
CA MET A 139 8.30 -13.37 4.44
C MET A 139 7.34 -13.42 3.23
N GLY A 140 7.58 -14.31 2.26
CA GLY A 140 6.65 -14.53 1.13
C GLY A 140 5.32 -15.14 1.59
N GLN A 141 5.37 -16.20 2.39
CA GLN A 141 4.18 -16.81 2.98
C GLN A 141 3.43 -15.82 3.90
N TYR A 142 4.15 -15.01 4.68
CA TYR A 142 3.54 -13.99 5.52
C TYR A 142 2.82 -12.93 4.71
N ALA A 143 3.40 -12.46 3.60
CA ALA A 143 2.71 -11.54 2.71
C ALA A 143 1.43 -12.15 2.11
N ILE A 144 1.47 -13.43 1.72
CA ILE A 144 0.31 -14.17 1.22
C ILE A 144 -0.78 -14.28 2.29
N ASP A 145 -0.42 -14.62 3.52
CA ASP A 145 -1.39 -14.79 4.61
C ASP A 145 -1.98 -13.45 5.05
N THR A 146 -1.17 -12.38 5.12
CA THR A 146 -1.67 -11.00 5.31
C THR A 146 -2.74 -10.66 4.28
N ALA A 147 -2.50 -10.96 2.99
CA ALA A 147 -3.45 -10.67 1.92
C ALA A 147 -4.76 -11.45 2.07
N LYS A 148 -4.70 -12.73 2.45
CA LYS A 148 -5.89 -13.57 2.69
C LYS A 148 -6.73 -13.05 3.85
N VAL A 149 -6.10 -12.77 4.99
CA VAL A 149 -6.82 -12.26 6.17
C VAL A 149 -7.45 -10.89 5.87
N ALA A 150 -6.73 -10.02 5.17
CA ALA A 150 -7.27 -8.74 4.72
C ALA A 150 -8.46 -8.91 3.76
N TYR A 151 -8.38 -9.85 2.81
CA TYR A 151 -9.50 -10.17 1.91
C TYR A 151 -10.76 -10.61 2.67
N GLU A 152 -10.60 -11.45 3.70
CA GLU A 152 -11.70 -11.88 4.57
C GLU A 152 -12.30 -10.69 5.33
N GLN A 153 -11.46 -9.88 5.98
CA GLN A 153 -11.90 -8.69 6.72
C GLN A 153 -12.66 -7.68 5.85
N VAL A 154 -12.14 -7.39 4.65
CA VAL A 154 -12.79 -6.49 3.68
C VAL A 154 -14.15 -7.06 3.25
N ASN A 155 -14.22 -8.37 3.02
CA ASN A 155 -15.48 -9.05 2.70
C ASN A 155 -16.50 -9.04 3.84
N GLU A 156 -16.06 -9.16 5.09
CA GLU A 156 -16.90 -9.07 6.29
C GLU A 156 -17.47 -7.68 6.51
N ILE A 157 -16.72 -6.62 6.18
CA ILE A 157 -17.22 -5.23 6.17
C ILE A 157 -18.32 -5.05 5.10
N GLY A 158 -18.36 -5.93 4.08
CA GLY A 158 -19.36 -5.90 3.01
C GLY A 158 -18.86 -5.25 1.72
N PHE A 159 -17.55 -5.15 1.53
CA PHE A 159 -16.90 -4.64 0.34
C PHE A 159 -16.64 -5.75 -0.68
N LYS A 160 -17.70 -6.28 -1.30
CA LYS A 160 -17.63 -7.47 -2.18
C LYS A 160 -16.86 -7.27 -3.49
N ASN A 161 -16.74 -6.02 -3.96
CA ASN A 161 -16.06 -5.68 -5.21
C ASN A 161 -14.65 -5.12 -4.98
N THR A 162 -14.25 -4.92 -3.73
CA THR A 162 -12.94 -4.38 -3.38
C THR A 162 -11.88 -5.45 -3.54
N LYS A 163 -10.80 -5.10 -4.22
CA LYS A 163 -9.67 -5.99 -4.48
C LYS A 163 -8.56 -5.75 -3.47
N ILE A 164 -7.64 -6.70 -3.34
CA ILE A 164 -6.48 -6.59 -2.46
C ILE A 164 -5.24 -6.22 -3.26
N GLY A 165 -4.43 -5.34 -2.69
CA GLY A 165 -3.04 -5.12 -3.10
C GLY A 165 -2.09 -5.73 -2.09
N ILE A 166 -0.92 -6.20 -2.53
CA ILE A 166 0.13 -6.74 -1.66
C ILE A 166 1.39 -5.91 -1.89
N THR A 167 1.89 -5.28 -0.83
CA THR A 167 3.08 -4.44 -0.86
C THR A 167 4.08 -4.89 0.19
N PRO A 168 5.03 -5.77 -0.17
CA PRO A 168 6.17 -6.10 0.68
C PRO A 168 7.24 -4.99 0.67
N MET A 169 8.15 -5.01 1.64
CA MET A 169 9.41 -4.29 1.59
C MET A 169 10.48 -5.26 1.09
N ILE A 170 11.18 -4.95 0.00
CA ILE A 170 12.13 -5.89 -0.62
C ILE A 170 13.44 -5.99 0.17
N GLY A 171 14.10 -7.14 0.15
CA GLY A 171 15.34 -7.35 0.91
C GLY A 171 15.14 -7.17 2.41
N LYS A 172 16.10 -6.50 3.08
CA LYS A 172 16.04 -6.29 4.54
C LYS A 172 14.89 -5.35 4.91
N ASN A 173 14.11 -5.76 5.90
CA ASN A 173 13.05 -5.00 6.54
C ASN A 173 13.57 -4.27 7.79
N ASP A 174 12.81 -3.27 8.28
CA ASP A 174 13.23 -2.44 9.43
C ASP A 174 13.24 -3.22 10.75
N HIS A 175 12.51 -4.34 10.80
CA HIS A 175 12.56 -5.28 11.90
C HIS A 175 13.72 -6.27 11.74
N ILE A 176 14.51 -6.42 12.81
CA ILE A 176 15.67 -7.32 12.86
C ILE A 176 15.30 -8.72 12.35
N GLN A 177 16.18 -9.29 11.52
CA GLN A 177 16.07 -10.64 10.93
C GLN A 177 14.92 -10.88 9.94
N GLN A 178 14.17 -9.85 9.52
CA GLN A 178 13.21 -9.99 8.43
C GLN A 178 13.86 -9.65 7.09
N ILE A 179 13.82 -10.60 6.14
CA ILE A 179 14.36 -10.43 4.79
C ILE A 179 13.34 -10.98 3.79
N PHE A 180 12.80 -10.12 2.93
CA PHE A 180 11.98 -10.50 1.79
C PHE A 180 12.86 -10.79 0.58
N THR A 181 13.09 -12.07 0.30
CA THR A 181 14.02 -12.52 -0.75
C THR A 181 13.39 -12.53 -2.16
N LEU A 182 14.21 -12.71 -3.20
CA LEU A 182 13.72 -12.94 -4.56
C LEU A 182 12.82 -14.18 -4.67
N ASN A 183 13.09 -15.23 -3.88
CA ASN A 183 12.21 -16.40 -3.82
C ASN A 183 10.84 -16.04 -3.24
N ASN A 184 10.79 -15.21 -2.20
CA ASN A 184 9.53 -14.71 -1.67
C ASN A 184 8.76 -13.85 -2.67
N ALA A 185 9.47 -13.08 -3.50
CA ALA A 185 8.85 -12.35 -4.59
C ALA A 185 8.18 -13.30 -5.60
N MET A 186 8.85 -14.40 -5.98
CA MET A 186 8.27 -15.40 -6.87
C MET A 186 7.03 -16.08 -6.25
N GLU A 187 7.08 -16.42 -4.96
CA GLU A 187 5.93 -16.98 -4.22
C GLU A 187 4.72 -16.03 -4.25
N VAL A 188 4.93 -14.75 -3.95
CA VAL A 188 3.87 -13.73 -3.94
C VAL A 188 3.32 -13.48 -5.36
N LEU A 189 4.18 -13.48 -6.38
CA LEU A 189 3.77 -13.38 -7.78
C LEU A 189 2.86 -14.55 -8.18
N GLU A 190 3.31 -15.79 -7.94
CA GLU A 190 2.56 -17.00 -8.29
C GLU A 190 1.21 -17.03 -7.56
N PHE A 191 1.19 -16.69 -6.27
CA PHE A 191 -0.05 -16.57 -5.52
C PHE A 191 -0.99 -15.54 -6.15
N SER A 192 -0.49 -14.36 -6.49
CA SER A 192 -1.31 -13.27 -7.00
C SER A 192 -1.90 -13.57 -8.37
N GLN A 193 -1.12 -14.17 -9.28
CA GLN A 193 -1.60 -14.60 -10.59
C GLN A 193 -2.71 -15.66 -10.50
N ASN A 194 -2.71 -16.48 -9.44
CA ASN A 194 -3.72 -17.52 -9.22
C ASN A 194 -4.96 -17.02 -8.43
N ASN A 195 -5.02 -15.74 -8.05
CA ASN A 195 -6.10 -15.19 -7.22
C ASN A 195 -6.67 -13.90 -7.80
N GLU A 196 -7.81 -13.99 -8.52
CA GLU A 196 -8.46 -12.85 -9.19
C GLU A 196 -8.94 -11.71 -8.26
N TRP A 197 -8.93 -11.93 -6.94
CA TRP A 197 -9.23 -10.90 -5.95
C TRP A 197 -8.01 -10.03 -5.60
N VAL A 198 -6.82 -10.42 -6.03
CA VAL A 198 -5.61 -9.58 -6.01
C VAL A 198 -5.62 -8.70 -7.27
N ARG A 199 -5.35 -7.39 -7.11
CA ARG A 199 -5.36 -6.40 -8.19
C ARG A 199 -4.06 -5.59 -8.29
N LEU A 200 -3.24 -5.58 -7.25
CA LEU A 200 -2.03 -4.78 -7.19
C LEU A 200 -0.90 -5.59 -6.55
N LEU A 201 0.21 -5.69 -7.25
CA LEU A 201 1.50 -5.98 -6.64
C LEU A 201 2.35 -4.72 -6.70
N SER A 202 2.90 -4.33 -5.56
CA SER A 202 3.88 -3.25 -5.48
C SER A 202 4.92 -3.59 -4.41
N PHE A 203 5.93 -2.75 -4.23
CA PHE A 203 6.91 -2.95 -3.17
C PHE A 203 7.55 -1.65 -2.72
N TRP A 204 8.04 -1.64 -1.48
CA TRP A 204 8.91 -0.59 -0.96
C TRP A 204 10.39 -0.97 -1.13
N ALA A 205 11.15 -0.36 -2.04
CA ALA A 205 10.78 0.67 -3.03
C ALA A 205 11.69 0.56 -4.27
N LEU A 206 11.33 1.22 -5.37
CA LEU A 206 12.10 1.17 -6.63
C LEU A 206 13.59 1.51 -6.43
N ASN A 207 13.89 2.58 -5.68
CA ASN A 207 15.26 3.00 -5.40
C ASN A 207 16.05 1.99 -4.55
N ARG A 208 15.39 1.00 -3.94
CA ARG A 208 16.01 -0.08 -3.18
C ARG A 208 16.29 -1.32 -4.04
N ASP A 209 15.76 -1.40 -5.25
CA ASP A 209 15.84 -2.62 -6.09
C ASP A 209 17.18 -2.75 -6.82
N ASN A 210 18.27 -2.85 -6.04
CA ASN A 210 19.63 -3.05 -6.51
C ASN A 210 20.51 -3.63 -5.39
N GLY A 211 21.65 -4.22 -5.78
CA GLY A 211 22.61 -4.88 -4.89
C GLY A 211 23.80 -4.02 -4.45
N ASP A 212 23.81 -2.69 -4.68
CA ASP A 212 24.99 -1.84 -4.45
C ASP A 212 25.48 -1.83 -2.99
N GLY A 213 24.61 -2.18 -2.04
CA GLY A 213 24.95 -2.29 -0.63
C GLY A 213 25.52 -3.64 -0.18
N GLY A 214 25.42 -4.68 -1.02
CA GLY A 214 25.69 -6.07 -0.64
C GLY A 214 24.78 -6.59 0.48
N ASP A 215 25.14 -7.76 1.03
CA ASP A 215 24.48 -8.33 2.20
C ASP A 215 24.84 -7.53 3.46
N THR A 216 23.85 -6.85 4.06
CA THR A 216 24.05 -6.12 5.32
C THR A 216 22.86 -6.30 6.27
N ASP A 217 23.12 -6.12 7.58
CA ASP A 217 22.07 -6.15 8.59
C ASP A 217 21.28 -4.84 8.73
N GLU A 218 21.70 -3.78 8.03
CA GLU A 218 21.08 -2.46 8.10
C GLU A 218 20.11 -2.25 6.94
N THR A 219 18.97 -1.59 7.20
CA THR A 219 18.08 -1.15 6.13
C THR A 219 18.62 0.11 5.43
N SER A 220 18.25 0.28 4.16
CA SER A 220 18.68 1.41 3.33
C SER A 220 17.57 1.86 2.40
N ASN A 221 17.50 3.17 2.17
CA ASN A 221 16.61 3.77 1.15
C ASN A 221 17.22 3.73 -0.25
N LYS A 222 18.44 3.22 -0.42
CA LYS A 222 19.20 3.21 -1.69
C LYS A 222 19.46 1.83 -2.26
N TYR A 223 19.27 0.78 -1.48
CA TYR A 223 19.52 -0.61 -1.86
C TYR A 223 18.73 -1.53 -0.92
N SER A 224 18.54 -2.78 -1.33
CA SER A 224 17.71 -3.77 -0.62
C SER A 224 18.46 -4.42 0.54
N SER A 225 19.77 -4.18 0.64
CA SER A 225 20.67 -4.79 1.62
C SER A 225 20.77 -6.31 1.48
N ILE A 226 20.59 -6.82 0.26
CA ILE A 226 20.90 -8.19 -0.14
C ILE A 226 21.69 -8.19 -1.45
N GLU A 227 22.44 -9.25 -1.72
CA GLU A 227 23.01 -9.51 -3.04
C GLU A 227 21.88 -9.75 -4.08
N GLN A 228 21.85 -8.91 -5.11
CA GLN A 228 20.93 -9.02 -6.24
C GLN A 228 21.45 -8.22 -7.45
N GLU A 229 20.91 -8.52 -8.63
CA GLU A 229 21.06 -7.66 -9.80
C GLU A 229 20.17 -6.41 -9.70
N GLU A 230 20.49 -5.37 -10.46
CA GLU A 230 19.64 -4.19 -10.62
C GLU A 230 18.26 -4.59 -11.18
N PHE A 231 17.20 -4.06 -10.57
CA PHE A 231 15.81 -4.32 -10.92
C PHE A 231 15.36 -5.79 -10.79
N ALA A 232 16.03 -6.61 -9.98
CA ALA A 232 15.69 -8.02 -9.84
C ALA A 232 14.24 -8.23 -9.34
N PHE A 233 13.78 -7.47 -8.34
CA PHE A 233 12.40 -7.57 -7.84
C PHE A 233 11.38 -7.03 -8.86
N THR A 234 11.69 -5.90 -9.50
CA THR A 234 10.90 -5.31 -10.60
C THR A 234 10.70 -6.33 -11.72
N ASN A 235 11.76 -7.04 -12.11
CA ASN A 235 11.71 -8.04 -13.18
C ASN A 235 10.85 -9.26 -12.84
N ILE A 236 10.65 -9.56 -11.56
CA ILE A 236 9.71 -10.58 -11.10
C ILE A 236 8.29 -10.00 -11.13
N PHE A 237 8.03 -8.90 -10.43
CA PHE A 237 6.67 -8.38 -10.25
C PHE A 237 6.02 -7.81 -11.52
N LYS A 238 6.80 -7.37 -12.52
CA LYS A 238 6.25 -6.90 -13.80
C LYS A 238 5.51 -7.98 -14.61
N ASN A 239 5.56 -9.24 -14.19
CA ASN A 239 4.84 -10.35 -14.82
C ASN A 239 3.41 -10.53 -14.27
N PHE A 240 3.01 -9.77 -13.25
CA PHE A 240 1.63 -9.73 -12.76
C PHE A 240 0.78 -8.81 -13.63
#